data_AF-A0A5J4UW11-F1
#
_entry.id   AF-A0A5J4UW11-F1
#
_cell.length_a   1.000
_cell.length_b   1.000
_cell.length_c   1.000
_cell.angle_alpha   90.00
_cell.angle_beta   90.00
_cell.angle_gamma   90.00
#
_symmetry.space_group_name_H-M   'P 1'
#
loop_
_entity.id
_entity.type
_entity.pdbx_description
1 polymer ?
#
loop_
_entity_poly.entity_id
_entity_poly.type
_entity_poly.pdbx_seq_one_letter_code
_entity_poly.pdbx_strand_id
1 'polypeptide(L)'
;IPRILPPGETEEEFEPKIISQTCDGTGDKYLSYGLRQGGVVDSLCIPNTQVPSDVTKCADGSEISPQLVGYQEGAFKGDENTTKDLLIHFGPVLRFTQTGYELVIGWEREEEENRWVYVIEDDYGDYRIYTEPFSILRDVYYGGYVLLNPDKAVDCNKPNFDTPKDICDCPEEETDQWNEDPRTEKGGVCSSGSIKATLSMIVAVLIIPVLGIFF
;
A
#
# COMPACT_ATOMS: atom_id res chain seq x y z
N ILE A 1 -9.89 14.19 -24.16
CA ILE A 1 -8.62 13.57 -23.71
C ILE A 1 -8.04 12.84 -24.92
N PRO A 2 -6.80 13.14 -25.35
CA PRO A 2 -6.19 12.47 -26.50
C PRO A 2 -6.06 10.96 -26.24
N ARG A 3 -6.43 10.13 -27.22
CA ARG A 3 -6.27 8.67 -27.16
C ARG A 3 -4.79 8.33 -27.32
N ILE A 4 -4.21 7.71 -26.32
CA ILE A 4 -2.88 7.09 -26.43
C ILE A 4 -3.13 5.65 -26.84
N LEU A 5 -2.88 5.32 -28.10
CA LEU A 5 -2.88 3.94 -28.57
C LEU A 5 -1.50 3.33 -28.32
N PRO A 6 -1.43 2.04 -27.96
CA PRO A 6 -0.16 1.33 -27.97
C PRO A 6 0.50 1.39 -29.36
N PRO A 7 1.85 1.37 -29.44
CA PRO A 7 2.53 1.38 -30.73
C PRO A 7 2.14 0.18 -31.60
N GLY A 8 1.66 0.44 -32.82
CA GLY A 8 1.30 -0.59 -33.80
C GLY A 8 -0.18 -0.95 -33.83
N GLU A 9 -0.98 -0.42 -32.91
CA GLU A 9 -2.42 -0.65 -32.83
C GLU A 9 -3.20 0.43 -33.60
N THR A 10 -4.33 0.04 -34.19
CA THR A 10 -5.20 0.96 -34.94
C THR A 10 -6.46 1.33 -34.16
N GLU A 11 -7.05 2.50 -34.42
CA GLU A 11 -8.30 2.92 -33.75
C GLU A 11 -9.47 1.97 -34.02
N GLU A 12 -9.44 1.19 -35.11
CA GLU A 12 -10.47 0.21 -35.46
C GLU A 12 -10.53 -0.97 -34.48
N GLU A 13 -9.45 -1.24 -33.73
CA GLU A 13 -9.36 -2.35 -32.78
C GLU A 13 -9.91 -2.00 -31.39
N PHE A 14 -10.25 -0.71 -31.15
CA PHE A 14 -10.65 -0.22 -29.82
C PHE A 14 -12.02 0.46 -29.84
N GLU A 15 -13.00 -0.19 -29.23
CA GLU A 15 -14.30 0.43 -28.98
C GLU A 15 -14.28 1.32 -27.73
N PRO A 16 -14.83 2.55 -27.81
CA PRO A 16 -14.95 3.41 -26.65
C PRO A 16 -15.86 2.78 -25.59
N LYS A 17 -15.31 2.56 -24.40
CA LYS A 17 -16.08 2.07 -23.27
C LYS A 17 -16.60 3.23 -22.43
N ILE A 18 -17.93 3.32 -22.30
CA ILE A 18 -18.57 4.26 -21.38
C ILE A 18 -18.55 3.62 -19.99
N ILE A 19 -17.91 4.30 -19.04
CA ILE A 19 -17.96 3.92 -17.64
C ILE A 19 -19.17 4.63 -17.03
N SER A 20 -20.20 3.86 -16.71
CA SER A 20 -21.40 4.38 -16.04
C SER A 20 -21.09 4.70 -14.58
N GLN A 21 -21.46 5.90 -14.12
CA GLN A 21 -21.41 6.24 -12.70
C GLN A 21 -22.67 5.71 -12.02
N THR A 22 -22.52 4.66 -11.24
CA THR A 22 -23.63 3.94 -10.59
C THR A 22 -23.18 3.43 -9.21
N CYS A 23 -24.14 3.27 -8.29
CA CYS A 23 -23.88 2.56 -7.03
C CYS A 23 -23.83 1.04 -7.23
N ASP A 24 -24.45 0.55 -8.31
CA ASP A 24 -24.44 -0.87 -8.70
C ASP A 24 -23.48 -1.05 -9.89
N GLY A 25 -22.42 -1.85 -9.75
CA GLY A 25 -21.56 -2.12 -10.90
C GLY A 25 -20.17 -2.64 -10.59
N THR A 26 -19.32 -2.57 -11.60
CA THR A 26 -17.92 -3.05 -11.57
C THR A 26 -16.95 -1.88 -11.59
N GLY A 27 -17.22 -0.84 -10.79
CA GLY A 27 -16.39 0.37 -10.71
C GLY A 27 -14.98 0.09 -10.18
N ASP A 28 -14.87 -0.93 -9.32
CA ASP A 28 -13.63 -1.50 -8.80
C ASP A 28 -12.63 -1.86 -9.91
N LYS A 29 -13.10 -2.37 -11.05
CA LYS A 29 -12.24 -2.71 -12.21
C LYS A 29 -11.50 -1.52 -12.82
N TYR A 30 -11.90 -0.30 -12.48
CA TYR A 30 -11.29 0.93 -12.96
C TYR A 30 -10.57 1.69 -11.85
N LEU A 31 -10.32 1.06 -10.69
CA LEU A 31 -9.64 1.68 -9.55
C LEU A 31 -8.30 2.28 -9.97
N SER A 32 -7.44 1.51 -10.64
CA SER A 32 -6.17 1.99 -11.17
C SER A 32 -6.30 3.22 -12.08
N TYR A 33 -7.35 3.29 -12.92
CA TYR A 33 -7.61 4.46 -13.77
C TYR A 33 -8.02 5.68 -12.92
N GLY A 34 -8.93 5.48 -11.96
CA GLY A 34 -9.40 6.53 -11.06
C GLY A 34 -8.27 7.12 -10.21
N LEU A 35 -7.48 6.25 -9.56
CA LEU A 35 -6.32 6.65 -8.75
C LEU A 35 -5.28 7.40 -9.58
N ARG A 36 -4.96 6.91 -10.78
CA ARG A 36 -3.97 7.54 -11.64
C ARG A 36 -4.38 8.94 -12.11
N GLN A 37 -5.67 9.15 -12.40
CA GLN A 37 -6.15 10.42 -12.97
C GLN A 37 -6.59 11.44 -11.91
N GLY A 38 -7.21 11.00 -10.82
CA GLY A 38 -7.87 11.90 -9.87
C GLY A 38 -7.69 11.53 -8.40
N GLY A 39 -7.16 10.36 -8.08
CA GLY A 39 -6.99 9.92 -6.69
C GLY A 39 -8.32 9.63 -5.99
N VAL A 40 -8.28 9.66 -4.66
CA VAL A 40 -9.43 9.53 -3.75
C VAL A 40 -9.46 10.66 -2.74
N VAL A 41 -10.63 10.96 -2.21
CA VAL A 41 -10.84 12.06 -1.25
C VAL A 41 -11.55 11.54 -0.02
N ASP A 42 -11.45 12.29 1.07
CA ASP A 42 -12.15 11.95 2.32
C ASP A 42 -13.67 11.94 2.11
N SER A 43 -14.37 11.02 2.80
CA SER A 43 -15.83 10.89 2.71
C SER A 43 -16.58 12.09 3.30
N LEU A 44 -15.94 12.89 4.16
CA LEU A 44 -16.45 14.19 4.60
C LEU A 44 -16.37 15.25 3.49
N CYS A 45 -15.41 15.13 2.56
CA CYS A 45 -15.31 16.01 1.40
C CYS A 45 -16.32 15.62 0.32
N ILE A 46 -16.31 14.36 -0.13
CA ILE A 46 -17.29 13.82 -1.09
C ILE A 46 -18.00 12.61 -0.43
N PRO A 47 -19.23 12.78 0.09
CA PRO A 47 -19.97 11.72 0.75
C PRO A 47 -20.25 10.51 -0.14
N ASN A 48 -19.92 9.31 0.34
CA ASN A 48 -20.17 8.05 -0.36
C ASN A 48 -21.59 7.49 -0.10
N THR A 49 -22.60 8.36 -0.08
CA THR A 49 -24.01 7.97 0.16
C THR A 49 -24.85 7.92 -1.12
N GLN A 50 -24.32 8.48 -2.21
CA GLN A 50 -24.95 8.53 -3.53
C GLN A 50 -23.88 8.79 -4.59
N VAL A 51 -24.21 8.59 -5.87
CA VAL A 51 -23.37 9.08 -6.96
C VAL A 51 -23.27 10.62 -6.88
N PRO A 52 -22.06 11.20 -6.74
CA PRO A 52 -21.92 12.66 -6.63
C PRO A 52 -22.28 13.35 -7.94
N SER A 53 -23.04 14.45 -7.87
CA SER A 53 -23.36 15.27 -9.05
C SER A 53 -22.27 16.30 -9.39
N ASP A 54 -21.41 16.63 -8.41
CA ASP A 54 -20.28 17.53 -8.54
C ASP A 54 -19.11 16.94 -7.74
N VAL A 55 -17.94 16.89 -8.38
CA VAL A 55 -16.68 16.39 -7.83
C VAL A 55 -15.57 17.43 -7.98
N THR A 56 -15.93 18.70 -8.11
CA THR A 56 -14.98 19.82 -8.26
C THR A 56 -14.66 20.53 -6.95
N LYS A 57 -15.52 20.37 -5.92
CA LYS A 57 -15.36 20.93 -4.58
C LYS A 57 -15.88 19.98 -3.51
N CYS A 58 -15.39 20.13 -2.28
CA CYS A 58 -15.94 19.41 -1.14
C CYS A 58 -17.36 19.90 -0.78
N ALA A 59 -18.09 19.10 -0.01
CA ALA A 59 -19.45 19.39 0.44
C ALA A 59 -19.54 20.67 1.29
N ASP A 60 -18.46 21.08 1.95
CA ASP A 60 -18.35 22.34 2.69
C ASP A 60 -17.93 23.54 1.82
N GLY A 61 -17.72 23.32 0.52
CA GLY A 61 -17.28 24.31 -0.46
C GLY A 61 -15.77 24.52 -0.54
N SER A 62 -14.98 23.80 0.26
CA SER A 62 -13.52 23.86 0.22
C SER A 62 -12.93 23.19 -1.03
N GLU A 63 -11.64 23.45 -1.27
CA GLU A 63 -10.89 22.83 -2.35
C GLU A 63 -10.66 21.33 -2.09
N ILE A 64 -10.70 20.54 -3.16
CA ILE A 64 -10.44 19.12 -3.08
C ILE A 64 -8.94 18.88 -2.92
N SER A 65 -8.58 18.01 -1.98
CA SER A 65 -7.21 17.54 -1.74
C SER A 65 -7.13 16.03 -1.97
N PRO A 66 -6.93 15.59 -3.23
CA PRO A 66 -6.94 14.17 -3.57
C PRO A 66 -5.68 13.48 -3.06
N GLN A 67 -5.86 12.29 -2.49
CA GLN A 67 -4.82 11.37 -2.06
C GLN A 67 -4.63 10.28 -3.11
N LEU A 68 -3.47 9.62 -3.07
CA LEU A 68 -3.13 8.50 -3.97
C LEU A 68 -3.18 8.83 -5.47
N VAL A 69 -3.06 10.11 -5.84
CA VAL A 69 -2.94 10.52 -7.24
C VAL A 69 -1.70 9.86 -7.85
N GLY A 70 -1.87 9.23 -9.01
CA GLY A 70 -0.81 8.52 -9.73
C GLY A 70 -0.59 7.07 -9.28
N TYR A 71 -1.31 6.59 -8.26
CA TYR A 71 -1.22 5.19 -7.85
C TYR A 71 -1.99 4.27 -8.81
N GLN A 72 -1.60 3.00 -8.84
CA GLN A 72 -2.24 1.91 -9.59
C GLN A 72 -2.07 0.59 -8.84
N GLU A 73 -2.85 -0.41 -9.23
CA GLU A 73 -2.75 -1.77 -8.70
C GLU A 73 -1.57 -2.52 -9.33
N GLY A 74 -0.72 -3.10 -8.48
CA GLY A 74 0.32 -4.05 -8.85
C GLY A 74 -0.08 -5.46 -8.48
N ALA A 75 -0.25 -6.32 -9.48
CA ALA A 75 -0.52 -7.74 -9.24
C ALA A 75 0.73 -8.45 -8.73
N PHE A 76 0.58 -9.34 -7.75
CA PHE A 76 1.68 -10.19 -7.28
C PHE A 76 1.24 -11.64 -7.09
N LYS A 77 2.25 -12.51 -7.05
CA LYS A 77 2.14 -13.91 -6.63
C LYS A 77 3.45 -14.29 -5.94
N GLY A 78 3.37 -14.95 -4.79
CA GLY A 78 4.52 -15.30 -3.97
C GLY A 78 4.16 -16.25 -2.84
N ASP A 79 4.67 -15.93 -1.65
CA ASP A 79 4.50 -16.67 -0.39
C ASP A 79 4.30 -15.72 0.81
N GLU A 80 4.37 -16.27 2.03
CA GLU A 80 4.28 -15.50 3.28
C GLU A 80 5.30 -14.35 3.34
N ASN A 81 6.55 -14.61 2.98
CA ASN A 81 7.61 -13.60 3.02
C ASN A 81 7.35 -12.51 1.99
N THR A 82 6.89 -12.90 0.81
CA THR A 82 6.49 -11.95 -0.23
C THR A 82 5.41 -10.99 0.29
N THR A 83 4.37 -11.50 0.96
CA THR A 83 3.32 -10.65 1.54
C THR A 83 3.87 -9.72 2.63
N LYS A 84 4.80 -10.19 3.48
CA LYS A 84 5.45 -9.36 4.50
C LYS A 84 6.27 -8.24 3.88
N ASP A 85 7.08 -8.55 2.87
CA ASP A 85 7.89 -7.56 2.16
C ASP A 85 6.97 -6.51 1.50
N LEU A 86 5.89 -6.96 0.87
CA LEU A 86 4.89 -6.06 0.29
C LEU A 86 4.22 -5.17 1.33
N LEU A 87 3.89 -5.70 2.51
CA LEU A 87 3.33 -4.91 3.62
C LEU A 87 4.30 -3.83 4.11
N ILE A 88 5.59 -4.14 4.18
CA ILE A 88 6.64 -3.20 4.61
C ILE A 88 6.82 -2.08 3.58
N HIS A 89 6.80 -2.42 2.29
CA HIS A 89 7.15 -1.48 1.21
C HIS A 89 5.97 -0.71 0.62
N PHE A 90 4.80 -1.35 0.55
CA PHE A 90 3.60 -0.80 -0.12
C PHE A 90 2.43 -0.58 0.83
N GLY A 91 2.53 -1.03 2.09
CA GLY A 91 1.44 -0.96 3.05
C GLY A 91 0.39 -2.05 2.80
N PRO A 92 -0.90 -1.79 3.05
CA PRO A 92 -1.94 -2.82 2.99
C PRO A 92 -1.94 -3.64 1.69
N VAL A 93 -2.11 -4.95 1.83
CA VAL A 93 -2.10 -5.91 0.72
C VAL A 93 -3.50 -6.50 0.55
N LEU A 94 -4.09 -6.36 -0.64
CA LEU A 94 -5.33 -7.05 -0.97
C LEU A 94 -4.98 -8.48 -1.38
N ARG A 95 -5.23 -9.46 -0.51
CA ARG A 95 -4.91 -10.87 -0.71
C ARG A 95 -6.14 -11.63 -1.23
N PHE A 96 -5.94 -12.54 -2.18
CA PHE A 96 -7.00 -13.45 -2.64
C PHE A 96 -7.17 -14.65 -1.72
N THR A 97 -8.42 -15.09 -1.52
CA THR A 97 -8.79 -16.31 -0.78
C THR A 97 -9.74 -17.16 -1.64
N GLN A 98 -10.06 -18.40 -1.29
CA GLN A 98 -11.05 -19.17 -2.09
C GLN A 98 -12.42 -18.51 -2.13
N THR A 99 -12.77 -17.74 -1.11
CA THR A 99 -14.10 -17.15 -0.95
C THR A 99 -14.18 -15.67 -1.32
N GLY A 100 -13.06 -15.06 -1.72
CA GLY A 100 -13.03 -13.64 -2.11
C GLY A 100 -11.67 -13.00 -1.93
N TYR A 101 -11.65 -11.89 -1.22
CA TYR A 101 -10.47 -11.09 -0.95
C TYR A 101 -10.50 -10.59 0.50
N GLU A 102 -9.32 -10.30 1.03
CA GLU A 102 -9.15 -9.67 2.33
C GLU A 102 -8.06 -8.61 2.25
N LEU A 103 -8.16 -7.59 3.10
CA LEU A 103 -7.15 -6.54 3.18
C LEU A 103 -6.23 -6.85 4.36
N VAL A 104 -5.06 -7.42 4.08
CA VAL A 104 -4.03 -7.65 5.08
C VAL A 104 -3.38 -6.32 5.42
N ILE A 105 -3.35 -5.96 6.69
CA ILE A 105 -2.80 -4.69 7.18
C ILE A 105 -1.54 -4.88 8.05
N GLY A 106 -1.23 -6.13 8.41
CA GLY A 106 -0.03 -6.45 9.18
C GLY A 106 0.01 -7.89 9.63
N TRP A 107 0.93 -8.17 10.53
CA TRP A 107 1.02 -9.43 11.27
C TRP A 107 1.52 -9.15 12.68
N GLU A 108 1.19 -10.03 13.60
CA GLU A 108 1.63 -9.99 14.99
C GLU A 108 2.16 -11.35 15.43
N ARG A 109 2.86 -11.35 16.56
CA ARG A 109 3.34 -12.58 17.20
C ARG A 109 2.71 -12.71 18.57
N GLU A 110 1.99 -13.79 18.78
CA GLU A 110 1.29 -14.11 20.03
C GLU A 110 1.63 -15.55 20.42
N GLU A 111 2.04 -15.77 21.68
CA GLU A 111 2.35 -17.12 22.22
C GLU A 111 3.24 -17.99 21.32
N GLU A 112 4.27 -17.36 20.71
CA GLU A 112 5.22 -17.96 19.76
C GLU A 112 4.68 -18.25 18.35
N GLU A 113 3.40 -18.02 18.08
CA GLU A 113 2.78 -18.17 16.76
C GLU A 113 2.67 -16.83 16.04
N ASN A 114 2.96 -16.83 14.73
CA ASN A 114 2.73 -15.65 13.89
C ASN A 114 1.30 -15.65 13.38
N ARG A 115 0.67 -14.48 13.40
CA ARG A 115 -0.72 -14.31 13.03
C ARG A 115 -0.90 -13.13 12.07
N TRP A 116 -1.70 -13.30 11.03
CA TRP A 116 -2.07 -12.23 10.10
C TRP A 116 -3.09 -11.32 10.76
N VAL A 117 -2.97 -10.01 10.54
CA VAL A 117 -3.97 -9.00 10.91
C VAL A 117 -4.59 -8.49 9.61
N TYR A 118 -5.89 -8.70 9.44
CA TYR A 118 -6.59 -8.38 8.20
C TYR A 118 -7.97 -7.80 8.46
N VAL A 119 -8.49 -7.10 7.46
CA VAL A 119 -9.81 -6.48 7.46
C VAL A 119 -10.70 -7.22 6.46
N ILE A 120 -11.89 -7.58 6.91
CA ILE A 120 -12.96 -8.13 6.07
C ILE A 120 -14.28 -7.44 6.44
N GLU A 121 -15.16 -7.32 5.45
CA GLU A 121 -16.53 -6.87 5.60
C GLU A 121 -17.38 -8.01 6.19
N ASP A 122 -18.13 -7.72 7.26
CA ASP A 122 -19.04 -8.69 7.86
C ASP A 122 -20.38 -8.76 7.10
N ASP A 123 -21.26 -9.67 7.52
CA ASP A 123 -22.57 -9.88 6.89
C ASP A 123 -23.51 -8.65 6.95
N TYR A 124 -23.17 -7.62 7.73
CA TYR A 124 -23.92 -6.38 7.88
C TYR A 124 -23.32 -5.21 7.09
N GLY A 125 -22.20 -5.42 6.39
CA GLY A 125 -21.48 -4.39 5.64
C GLY A 125 -20.48 -3.60 6.50
N ASP A 126 -20.23 -4.03 7.75
CA ASP A 126 -19.26 -3.38 8.62
C ASP A 126 -17.86 -3.99 8.45
N TYR A 127 -16.83 -3.15 8.39
CA TYR A 127 -15.45 -3.63 8.34
C TYR A 127 -14.93 -3.93 9.74
N ARG A 128 -14.40 -5.14 9.94
CA ARG A 128 -13.79 -5.57 11.20
C ARG A 128 -12.39 -6.10 11.01
N ILE A 129 -11.57 -5.88 12.04
CA ILE A 129 -10.21 -6.41 12.12
C ILE A 129 -10.28 -7.80 12.74
N TYR A 130 -9.60 -8.75 12.09
CA TYR A 130 -9.45 -10.11 12.56
C TYR A 130 -7.98 -10.46 12.65
N THR A 131 -7.68 -11.42 13.52
CA THR A 131 -6.36 -12.02 13.61
C THR A 131 -6.47 -13.53 13.43
N GLU A 132 -5.66 -14.11 12.54
CA GLU A 132 -5.60 -15.55 12.32
C GLU A 132 -4.16 -16.07 12.29
N PRO A 133 -3.87 -17.24 12.90
CA PRO A 133 -2.55 -17.85 12.75
C PRO A 133 -2.19 -18.17 11.31
N PHE A 134 -0.90 -18.03 10.97
CA PHE A 134 -0.39 -18.41 9.64
C PHE A 134 -0.63 -19.88 9.31
N SER A 135 -0.73 -20.72 10.35
CA SER A 135 -0.99 -22.16 10.25
C SER A 135 -2.42 -22.48 9.79
N ILE A 136 -3.38 -21.58 10.03
CA ILE A 136 -4.75 -21.70 9.54
C ILE A 136 -4.78 -21.21 8.09
N LEU A 137 -4.19 -22.01 7.21
CA LEU A 137 -4.21 -21.79 5.77
C LEU A 137 -5.63 -22.06 5.25
N ARG A 138 -6.49 -21.04 5.30
CA ARG A 138 -7.47 -20.88 4.23
C ARG A 138 -6.68 -20.54 2.97
N ASP A 139 -6.23 -21.60 2.31
CA ASP A 139 -5.92 -21.61 0.88
C ASP A 139 -4.58 -20.97 0.47
N VAL A 140 -3.74 -21.81 -0.14
CA VAL A 140 -2.37 -21.49 -0.56
C VAL A 140 -2.36 -20.62 -1.83
N TYR A 141 -2.95 -19.43 -1.75
CA TYR A 141 -2.87 -18.40 -2.80
C TYR A 141 -2.33 -17.11 -2.21
N TYR A 142 -1.01 -17.04 -2.04
CA TYR A 142 -0.30 -15.80 -1.79
C TYR A 142 -0.21 -14.99 -3.08
N GLY A 143 -1.35 -14.50 -3.55
CA GLY A 143 -1.45 -13.60 -4.69
C GLY A 143 -2.51 -12.56 -4.41
N GLY A 144 -2.43 -11.44 -5.14
CA GLY A 144 -3.28 -10.30 -4.83
C GLY A 144 -2.80 -9.03 -5.50
N TYR A 145 -3.18 -7.91 -4.90
CA TYR A 145 -2.81 -6.58 -5.36
C TYR A 145 -2.21 -5.73 -4.23
N VAL A 146 -1.29 -4.86 -4.61
CA VAL A 146 -0.85 -3.71 -3.81
C VAL A 146 -1.11 -2.42 -4.56
N LEU A 147 -1.23 -1.31 -3.84
CA LEU A 147 -1.24 0.01 -4.47
C LEU A 147 0.20 0.53 -4.56
N LEU A 148 0.64 0.85 -5.78
CA LEU A 148 1.96 1.40 -6.05
C LEU A 148 1.86 2.64 -6.93
N ASN A 149 2.78 3.58 -6.74
CA ASN A 149 2.92 4.73 -7.60
C ASN A 149 4.19 4.56 -8.44
N PRO A 150 4.07 4.27 -9.75
CA PRO A 150 5.24 4.01 -10.60
C PRO A 150 6.12 5.25 -10.78
N ASP A 151 5.54 6.45 -10.69
CA ASP A 151 6.30 7.71 -10.79
C ASP A 151 7.10 8.00 -9.50
N LYS A 152 6.76 7.32 -8.39
CA LYS A 152 7.53 7.31 -7.13
C LYS A 152 8.41 6.06 -6.99
N ALA A 153 8.54 5.23 -8.02
CA ALA A 153 9.45 4.11 -7.96
C ALA A 153 10.87 4.61 -7.69
N VAL A 154 11.56 3.95 -6.77
CA VAL A 154 12.94 4.31 -6.41
C VAL A 154 13.84 3.94 -7.58
N ASP A 155 14.50 4.95 -8.18
CA ASP A 155 15.54 4.74 -9.18
C ASP A 155 16.86 4.44 -8.47
N CYS A 156 17.29 3.18 -8.46
CA CYS A 156 18.55 2.80 -7.84
C CYS A 156 19.80 3.36 -8.54
N ASN A 157 19.66 4.00 -9.71
CA ASN A 157 20.75 4.76 -10.32
C ASN A 157 20.88 6.17 -9.70
N LYS A 158 19.87 6.62 -8.97
CA LYS A 158 19.81 7.93 -8.30
C LYS A 158 19.12 7.79 -6.94
N PRO A 159 19.66 6.96 -6.02
CA PRO A 159 19.08 6.81 -4.70
C PRO A 159 19.16 8.14 -3.94
N ASN A 160 18.22 8.37 -3.04
CA ASN A 160 18.33 9.47 -2.07
C ASN A 160 19.00 8.98 -0.79
N PHE A 161 19.40 9.91 0.08
CA PHE A 161 20.14 9.63 1.32
C PHE A 161 19.50 8.57 2.23
N ASP A 162 18.17 8.54 2.29
CA ASP A 162 17.38 7.63 3.14
C ASP A 162 16.89 6.38 2.41
N THR A 163 17.27 6.18 1.14
CA THR A 163 16.80 5.04 0.35
C THR A 163 17.28 3.74 1.00
N PRO A 164 16.36 2.86 1.45
CA PRO A 164 16.71 1.64 2.18
C PRO A 164 17.60 0.70 1.37
N LYS A 165 18.56 0.05 2.05
CA LYS A 165 19.53 -0.87 1.43
C LYS A 165 18.91 -2.15 0.88
N ASP A 166 17.73 -2.51 1.35
CA ASP A 166 16.89 -3.62 0.92
C ASP A 166 16.09 -3.30 -0.35
N ILE A 167 15.95 -2.01 -0.69
CA ILE A 167 15.33 -1.57 -1.95
C ILE A 167 16.39 -1.39 -3.04
N CYS A 168 17.51 -0.75 -2.69
CA CYS A 168 18.65 -0.57 -3.59
C CYS A 168 19.91 -1.01 -2.87
N ASP A 169 20.64 -1.97 -3.45
CA ASP A 169 21.91 -2.41 -2.86
C ASP A 169 22.87 -1.23 -2.68
N CYS A 170 23.66 -1.30 -1.61
CA CYS A 170 24.75 -0.36 -1.41
C CYS A 170 25.88 -0.72 -2.40
N PRO A 171 26.51 0.29 -3.03
CA PRO A 171 27.66 0.04 -3.89
C PRO A 171 28.82 -0.60 -3.12
N GLU A 172 29.73 -1.25 -3.83
CA GLU A 172 30.95 -1.80 -3.22
C GLU A 172 31.90 -0.66 -2.78
N GLU A 173 32.52 -0.80 -1.61
CA GLU A 173 33.51 0.17 -1.11
C GLU A 173 34.65 0.38 -2.11
N GLU A 174 35.24 1.58 -2.11
CA GLU A 174 36.36 1.97 -2.98
C GLU A 174 36.05 2.01 -4.50
N THR A 175 34.78 1.97 -4.89
CA THR A 175 34.34 2.20 -6.29
C THR A 175 33.98 3.67 -6.55
N ASP A 176 33.93 4.08 -7.83
CA ASP A 176 33.43 5.41 -8.21
C ASP A 176 31.95 5.58 -7.77
N GLN A 177 31.15 4.52 -7.89
CA GLN A 177 29.75 4.50 -7.44
C GLN A 177 29.62 4.71 -5.94
N TRP A 178 30.56 4.20 -5.13
CA TRP A 178 30.57 4.45 -3.69
C TRP A 178 30.72 5.93 -3.35
N ASN A 179 31.58 6.65 -4.07
CA ASN A 179 31.83 8.07 -3.82
C ASN A 179 30.71 8.98 -4.34
N GLU A 180 29.93 8.50 -5.31
CA GLU A 180 28.82 9.25 -5.92
C GLU A 180 27.45 8.97 -5.25
N ASP A 181 27.31 7.86 -4.51
CA ASP A 181 26.06 7.49 -3.86
C ASP A 181 25.84 8.30 -2.56
N PRO A 182 24.77 9.13 -2.47
CA PRO A 182 24.53 9.96 -1.29
C PRO A 182 24.30 9.15 0.00
N ARG A 183 23.98 7.85 -0.08
CA ARG A 183 23.76 6.98 1.07
C ARG A 183 25.07 6.54 1.76
N THR A 184 26.21 6.70 1.11
CA THR A 184 27.54 6.37 1.67
C THR A 184 28.14 7.56 2.43
N GLU A 185 27.53 8.75 2.34
CA GLU A 185 27.90 9.91 3.17
C GLU A 185 27.63 9.63 4.65
N LYS A 186 28.35 10.32 5.53
CA LYS A 186 28.27 10.09 6.98
C LYS A 186 26.84 10.19 7.52
N GLY A 187 26.33 9.07 8.03
CA GLY A 187 24.97 8.96 8.59
C GLY A 187 23.94 8.42 7.59
N GLY A 188 24.35 8.19 6.34
CA GLY A 188 23.53 7.54 5.34
C GLY A 188 23.40 6.03 5.60
N VAL A 189 22.41 5.44 4.94
CA VAL A 189 22.01 4.04 5.14
C VAL A 189 23.14 3.06 4.78
N CYS A 190 24.01 3.42 3.84
CA CYS A 190 25.15 2.60 3.39
C CYS A 190 26.46 2.91 4.14
N SER A 191 26.63 4.12 4.68
CA SER A 191 27.80 4.48 5.51
C SER A 191 27.71 3.93 6.93
N SER A 192 26.51 3.58 7.39
CA SER A 192 26.26 3.08 8.74
C SER A 192 26.68 1.62 8.80
N GLY A 193 27.99 1.38 8.96
CA GLY A 193 28.57 0.05 9.07
C GLY A 193 27.71 -0.83 9.99
N SER A 194 27.28 -1.99 9.48
CA SER A 194 26.30 -2.90 10.09
C SER A 194 26.35 -2.91 11.62
N ILE A 195 25.59 -2.01 12.25
CA ILE A 195 25.14 -2.27 13.61
C ILE A 195 24.02 -3.28 13.38
N LYS A 196 24.33 -4.57 13.57
CA LYS A 196 23.33 -5.53 14.02
C LYS A 196 22.84 -5.06 15.40
N ALA A 197 22.09 -3.96 15.42
CA ALA A 197 21.31 -3.57 16.57
C ALA A 197 20.14 -4.53 16.56
N THR A 198 20.32 -5.68 17.21
CA THR A 198 19.20 -6.45 17.72
C THR A 198 18.43 -5.50 18.63
N LEU A 199 17.45 -4.81 18.07
CA LEU A 199 16.51 -3.98 18.81
C LEU A 199 15.57 -4.94 19.55
N SER A 200 16.07 -5.57 20.62
CA SER A 200 15.21 -6.07 21.68
C SER A 200 14.61 -4.85 22.35
N MET A 201 13.54 -4.32 21.74
CA MET A 201 12.71 -3.31 22.36
C MET A 201 11.88 -4.04 23.44
N ILE A 202 12.48 -4.21 24.62
CA ILE A 202 11.72 -4.46 25.83
C ILE A 202 10.96 -3.15 26.08
N VAL A 203 9.71 -3.09 25.65
CA VAL A 203 8.76 -2.06 26.05
C VAL A 203 8.46 -2.29 27.53
N ALA A 204 9.25 -1.66 28.40
CA ALA A 204 9.02 -1.61 29.84
C ALA A 204 8.86 -0.16 30.29
N VAL A 205 7.91 0.57 29.71
CA VAL A 205 7.52 1.96 30.06
C VAL A 205 6.10 2.12 29.48
N LEU A 206 4.95 2.20 30.16
CA LEU A 206 4.55 2.55 31.52
C LEU A 206 3.25 1.80 31.86
N ILE A 207 3.26 0.92 32.86
CA ILE A 207 2.05 0.62 33.62
C ILE A 207 2.30 1.21 35.01
N ILE A 208 1.30 1.96 35.49
CA ILE A 208 1.23 2.78 36.71
C ILE A 208 1.63 4.25 36.44
N PRO A 209 0.69 5.24 36.50
CA PRO A 209 -0.52 5.28 37.33
C PRO A 209 -1.78 5.83 36.61
N VAL A 210 -2.76 4.99 36.26
CA VAL A 210 -4.16 5.42 36.11
C VAL A 210 -5.12 4.35 36.63
N LEU A 211 -4.93 3.96 37.89
CA LEU A 211 -5.96 3.26 38.70
C LEU A 211 -6.20 4.04 40.00
N GLY A 212 -6.32 5.37 39.90
CA GLY A 212 -6.42 6.22 41.07
C GLY A 212 -7.11 7.57 40.89
N ILE A 213 -7.80 7.83 39.78
CA ILE A 213 -8.71 8.98 39.59
C ILE A 213 -9.58 8.52 38.40
N PHE A 214 -10.86 8.15 38.50
CA PHE A 214 -12.02 8.76 39.13
C PHE A 214 -13.04 7.66 39.49
N PHE A 215 -13.94 8.01 40.41
CA PHE A 215 -15.21 7.36 40.79
C PHE A 215 -15.80 6.28 39.87
#